data_AF-A0AAD9FUB8-F1
#
_entry.id   AF-A0AAD9FUB8-F1
#
_cell.length_a   1.000
_cell.length_b   1.000
_cell.length_c   1.000
_cell.angle_alpha   90.00
_cell.angle_beta   90.00
_cell.angle_gamma   90.00
#
_symmetry.space_group_name_H-M   'P 1'
#
loop_
_entity.id
_entity.type
_entity.pdbx_description
1 polymer ?
#
loop_
_entity_poly.entity_id
_entity_poly.type
_entity_poly.pdbx_seq_one_letter_code
_entity_poly.pdbx_strand_id
1 'polypeptide(L)'
;MSTKSPKVREPLPAVYYYFFWLCEPALTLAGAEYAIRRPQDYGSDMLPVGMERSTAGIGRTIRGQMIIGGLGSCFFLLALISLSLFPTIKRSLPDRPDIQGRLAKALLIPLAIADISHIVMTLLPMPISFLQSPGKWTTLINGNVWITVFLFLIRSAYLLGIGRPHRPFSPNAGPALAELEKKGQ
;
A
#
# COMPACT_ATOMS: atom_id res chain seq x y z
N MET A 1 26.13 32.33 20.99
CA MET A 1 24.93 31.49 21.16
C MET A 1 24.67 30.75 19.86
N SER A 2 25.02 29.45 19.78
CA SER A 2 24.83 28.64 18.56
C SER A 2 23.37 28.18 18.48
N THR A 3 22.59 28.78 17.59
CA THR A 3 21.21 28.39 17.31
C THR A 3 21.22 27.06 16.56
N LYS A 4 20.87 25.96 17.24
CA LYS A 4 20.65 24.68 16.56
C LYS A 4 19.48 24.84 15.60
N SER A 5 19.73 24.80 14.29
CA SER A 5 18.67 24.74 13.28
C SER A 5 17.72 23.59 13.60
N PRO A 6 16.39 23.80 13.51
CA PRO A 6 15.42 22.75 13.78
C PRO A 6 15.67 21.57 12.81
N LYS A 7 15.78 20.36 13.36
CA LYS A 7 15.92 19.13 12.56
C LYS A 7 14.53 18.66 12.15
N VAL A 8 14.23 18.68 10.86
CA VAL A 8 12.95 18.19 10.33
C VAL A 8 13.16 16.78 9.77
N ARG A 9 12.32 15.83 10.15
CA ARG A 9 12.36 14.48 9.57
C ARG A 9 11.99 14.56 8.09
N GLU A 10 12.80 13.94 7.24
CA GLU A 10 12.50 13.85 5.81
C GLU A 10 11.09 13.24 5.62
N PRO A 11 10.18 13.91 4.90
CA PRO A 11 8.79 13.49 4.81
C PRO A 11 8.63 12.17 4.07
N LEU A 12 9.40 11.98 3.00
CA LEU A 12 9.27 10.82 2.12
C LEU A 12 10.66 10.40 1.59
N PRO A 13 11.45 9.66 2.40
CA PRO A 13 12.73 9.14 1.96
C PRO A 13 12.59 8.29 0.69
N ALA A 14 13.63 8.24 -0.15
CA ALA A 14 13.59 7.57 -1.44
C ALA A 14 13.08 6.12 -1.36
N VAL A 15 13.53 5.35 -0.36
CA VAL A 15 13.12 3.95 -0.16
C VAL A 15 11.59 3.85 0.01
N TYR A 16 11.02 4.63 0.93
CA TYR A 16 9.56 4.65 1.14
C TYR A 16 8.81 5.20 -0.07
N TYR A 17 9.36 6.22 -0.73
CA TYR A 17 8.76 6.79 -1.92
C TYR A 17 8.60 5.75 -3.04
N TYR A 18 9.67 5.07 -3.44
CA TYR A 18 9.62 4.08 -4.52
C TYR A 18 8.80 2.85 -4.13
N PHE A 19 8.84 2.46 -2.85
CA PHE A 19 8.01 1.37 -2.37
C PHE A 19 6.51 1.67 -2.52
N PHE A 20 6.05 2.80 -1.96
CA PHE A 20 4.64 3.18 -1.98
C PHE A 20 4.16 3.64 -3.36
N TRP A 21 5.06 4.16 -4.18
CA TRP A 21 4.73 4.59 -5.54
C TRP A 21 4.72 3.44 -6.55
N LEU A 22 5.63 2.47 -6.47
CA LEU A 22 5.81 1.47 -7.51
C LEU A 22 5.59 0.04 -7.01
N CYS A 23 6.28 -0.38 -5.95
CA CYS A 23 6.23 -1.77 -5.48
C CYS A 23 4.83 -2.14 -4.97
N GLU A 24 4.26 -1.32 -4.09
CA GLU A 24 2.93 -1.55 -3.53
C GLU A 24 1.85 -1.53 -4.63
N PRO A 25 1.76 -0.52 -5.51
CA PRO A 25 0.75 -0.51 -6.55
C PRO A 25 0.90 -1.65 -7.55
N ALA A 26 2.12 -2.11 -7.84
CA ALA A 26 2.32 -3.28 -8.69
C ALA A 26 1.76 -4.56 -8.05
N LEU A 27 1.96 -4.76 -6.74
CA LEU A 27 1.38 -5.90 -6.01
C LEU A 27 -0.16 -5.82 -6.01
N THR A 28 -0.71 -4.63 -5.74
CA THR A 28 -2.15 -4.40 -5.74
C THR A 28 -2.76 -4.59 -7.14
N LEU A 29 -2.08 -4.15 -8.20
CA LEU A 29 -2.48 -4.39 -9.58
C LEU A 29 -2.47 -5.86 -9.94
N ALA A 30 -1.47 -6.63 -9.49
CA ALA A 30 -1.44 -8.07 -9.71
C ALA A 30 -2.66 -8.78 -9.10
N GLY A 31 -3.05 -8.37 -7.88
CA GLY A 31 -4.28 -8.86 -7.24
C GLY A 31 -5.55 -8.44 -8.00
N ALA A 32 -5.63 -7.19 -8.44
CA ALA A 32 -6.75 -6.66 -9.23
C ALA A 32 -6.91 -7.42 -10.56
N GLU A 33 -5.82 -7.58 -11.27
CA GLU A 33 -5.72 -8.29 -12.54
C GLU A 33 -6.20 -9.73 -12.42
N TYR A 34 -5.73 -10.45 -11.40
CA TYR A 34 -6.14 -11.83 -11.13
C TYR A 34 -7.65 -11.93 -10.84
N ALA A 35 -8.19 -11.04 -9.99
CA ALA A 35 -9.62 -10.99 -9.67
C ALA A 35 -10.50 -10.65 -10.88
N ILE A 36 -10.10 -9.66 -11.68
CA ILE A 36 -10.91 -9.16 -12.81
C ILE A 36 -10.87 -10.13 -14.00
N ARG A 37 -9.68 -10.60 -14.39
CA ARG A 37 -9.53 -11.42 -15.60
C ARG A 37 -9.79 -12.91 -15.35
N ARG A 38 -9.61 -13.38 -14.10
CA ARG A 38 -9.76 -14.80 -13.74
C ARG A 38 -10.62 -14.99 -12.48
N PRO A 39 -11.88 -14.52 -12.46
CA PRO A 39 -12.73 -14.63 -11.29
C PRO A 39 -13.05 -16.08 -10.91
N GLN A 40 -13.00 -17.01 -11.87
CA GLN A 40 -13.21 -18.44 -11.60
C GLN A 40 -12.09 -19.03 -10.75
N ASP A 41 -10.84 -18.84 -11.19
CA ASP A 41 -9.64 -19.29 -10.49
C ASP A 41 -9.53 -18.57 -9.13
N TYR A 42 -9.80 -17.26 -9.11
CA TYR A 42 -9.79 -16.48 -7.88
C TYR A 42 -10.77 -17.06 -6.85
N GLY A 43 -11.98 -17.42 -7.29
CA GLY A 43 -13.00 -18.02 -6.42
C GLY A 43 -12.60 -19.40 -5.90
N SER A 44 -11.99 -20.26 -6.73
CA SER A 44 -11.50 -21.56 -6.28
C SER A 44 -10.29 -21.48 -5.36
N ASP A 45 -9.48 -20.43 -5.50
CA ASP A 45 -8.30 -20.22 -4.68
C ASP A 45 -8.63 -19.52 -3.34
N MET A 46 -9.84 -19.02 -3.13
CA MET A 46 -10.25 -18.44 -1.84
C MET A 46 -10.17 -19.44 -0.69
N LEU A 47 -10.39 -20.73 -0.98
CA LEU A 47 -10.37 -21.79 0.02
C LEU A 47 -10.05 -23.15 -0.62
N PRO A 48 -9.31 -24.06 0.03
CA PRO A 48 -9.11 -25.40 -0.52
C PRO A 48 -10.43 -26.12 -0.75
N VAL A 49 -10.59 -26.76 -1.91
CA VAL A 49 -11.80 -27.50 -2.31
C VAL A 49 -12.21 -28.56 -1.29
N GLY A 50 -11.25 -29.14 -0.57
CA GLY A 50 -11.52 -30.11 0.48
C GLY A 50 -12.23 -29.55 1.72
N MET A 51 -12.21 -28.23 1.93
CA MET A 51 -12.83 -27.58 3.08
C MET A 51 -14.30 -27.25 2.83
N GLU A 52 -14.63 -26.71 1.67
CA GLU A 52 -16.02 -26.37 1.31
C GLU A 52 -16.29 -26.72 -0.16
N ARG A 53 -16.95 -27.86 -0.39
CA ARG A 53 -17.24 -28.34 -1.75
C ARG A 53 -18.40 -27.60 -2.41
N SER A 54 -19.38 -27.15 -1.64
CA SER A 54 -20.62 -26.53 -2.15
C SER A 54 -20.37 -25.20 -2.88
N THR A 55 -19.35 -24.45 -2.47
CA THR A 55 -19.02 -23.12 -2.99
C THR A 55 -17.75 -23.10 -3.84
N ALA A 56 -17.07 -24.23 -4.03
CA ALA A 56 -15.83 -24.32 -4.82
C ALA A 56 -15.99 -23.76 -6.26
N GLY A 57 -17.20 -23.75 -6.80
CA GLY A 57 -17.53 -23.18 -8.11
C GLY A 57 -18.06 -21.74 -8.08
N ILE A 58 -18.00 -21.01 -6.96
CA ILE A 58 -18.66 -19.69 -6.80
C ILE A 58 -18.23 -18.70 -7.88
N GLY A 59 -16.95 -18.69 -8.27
CA GLY A 59 -16.41 -17.82 -9.32
C GLY A 59 -16.97 -18.10 -10.73
N ARG A 60 -17.66 -19.22 -10.94
CA ARG A 60 -18.38 -19.52 -12.20
C ARG A 60 -19.79 -18.95 -12.24
N THR A 61 -20.33 -18.55 -11.08
CA THR A 61 -21.65 -17.94 -11.00
C THR A 61 -21.58 -16.45 -11.32
N ILE A 62 -22.66 -15.89 -11.88
CA ILE A 62 -22.75 -14.45 -12.15
C ILE A 62 -22.57 -13.63 -10.86
N ARG A 63 -23.19 -14.07 -9.75
CA ARG A 63 -23.07 -13.39 -8.45
C ARG A 63 -21.62 -13.40 -7.94
N GLY A 64 -20.94 -14.54 -8.04
CA GLY A 64 -19.53 -14.65 -7.66
C GLY A 64 -18.63 -13.77 -8.52
N GLN A 65 -18.85 -13.73 -9.83
CA GLN A 65 -18.08 -12.86 -10.74
C GLN A 65 -18.31 -11.38 -10.43
N MET A 66 -19.53 -10.96 -10.08
CA MET A 66 -19.82 -9.58 -9.66
C MET A 66 -19.08 -9.21 -8.37
N ILE A 67 -19.08 -10.10 -7.37
CA ILE A 67 -18.41 -9.87 -6.08
C ILE A 67 -16.89 -9.82 -6.26
N ILE A 68 -16.31 -10.79 -6.97
CA ILE A 68 -14.86 -10.88 -7.20
C ILE A 68 -14.39 -9.72 -8.09
N GLY A 69 -15.14 -9.39 -9.14
CA GLY A 69 -14.86 -8.23 -9.99
C GLY A 69 -14.96 -6.91 -9.23
N GLY A 70 -15.92 -6.78 -8.31
CA GLY A 70 -16.03 -5.63 -7.40
C GLY A 70 -14.80 -5.49 -6.51
N LEU A 71 -14.33 -6.59 -5.91
CA LEU A 71 -13.08 -6.62 -5.13
C LEU A 71 -11.87 -6.22 -5.98
N GLY A 72 -11.76 -6.77 -7.19
CA GLY A 72 -10.70 -6.43 -8.14
C GLY A 72 -10.70 -4.94 -8.53
N SER A 73 -11.88 -4.35 -8.72
CA SER A 73 -12.05 -2.91 -8.96
C SER A 73 -11.53 -2.06 -7.80
N CYS A 74 -11.81 -2.46 -6.55
CA CYS A 74 -11.27 -1.79 -5.37
C CYS A 74 -9.74 -1.81 -5.34
N PHE A 75 -9.12 -2.97 -5.62
CA PHE A 75 -7.66 -3.08 -5.70
C PHE A 75 -7.09 -2.20 -6.82
N PHE A 76 -7.71 -2.23 -8.00
CA PHE A 76 -7.31 -1.38 -9.13
C PHE A 76 -7.33 0.10 -8.76
N LEU A 77 -8.42 0.56 -8.11
CA LEU A 77 -8.56 1.94 -7.66
C LEU A 77 -7.45 2.32 -6.65
N LEU A 78 -7.17 1.46 -5.65
CA LEU A 78 -6.11 1.71 -4.67
C LEU A 78 -4.74 1.85 -5.34
N ALA A 79 -4.43 1.01 -6.33
CA ALA A 79 -3.20 1.12 -7.08
C ALA A 79 -3.10 2.44 -7.85
N LEU A 80 -4.18 2.88 -8.51
CA LEU A 80 -4.21 4.16 -9.22
C LEU A 80 -4.05 5.35 -8.28
N ILE A 81 -4.66 5.31 -7.10
CA ILE A 81 -4.52 6.35 -6.08
C ILE A 81 -3.04 6.50 -5.69
N SER A 82 -2.34 5.39 -5.40
CA SER A 82 -0.92 5.44 -5.03
C SER A 82 -0.02 5.85 -6.21
N LEU A 83 -0.28 5.36 -7.43
CA LEU A 83 0.47 5.77 -8.63
C LEU A 83 0.30 7.26 -8.96
N SER A 84 -0.85 7.84 -8.66
CA SER A 84 -1.16 9.25 -8.92
C SER A 84 -0.70 10.18 -7.81
N LEU A 85 -1.06 9.90 -6.56
CA LEU A 85 -0.90 10.85 -5.46
C LEU A 85 0.54 10.96 -4.96
N PHE A 86 1.31 9.87 -4.87
CA PHE A 86 2.69 9.96 -4.38
C PHE A 86 3.60 10.84 -5.27
N PRO A 87 3.60 10.68 -6.61
CA PRO A 87 4.32 11.59 -7.50
C PRO A 87 3.79 13.02 -7.44
N THR A 88 2.46 13.19 -7.38
CA THR A 88 1.83 14.51 -7.33
C THR A 88 2.23 15.26 -6.06
N ILE A 89 2.17 14.62 -4.89
CA ILE A 89 2.60 15.21 -3.61
C ILE A 89 4.07 15.63 -3.69
N LYS A 90 4.94 14.78 -4.25
CA LYS A 90 6.38 15.05 -4.36
C LYS A 90 6.70 16.19 -5.33
N ARG A 91 5.98 16.29 -6.45
CA ARG A 91 6.20 17.30 -7.50
C ARG A 91 5.57 18.65 -7.17
N SER A 92 4.37 18.66 -6.56
CA SER A 92 3.60 19.89 -6.33
C SER A 92 3.97 20.62 -5.03
N LEU A 93 4.71 19.97 -4.11
CA LEU A 93 5.04 20.55 -2.80
C LEU A 93 6.54 20.47 -2.45
N PRO A 94 7.49 20.75 -3.37
CA PRO A 94 8.92 20.53 -3.12
C PRO A 94 9.44 21.30 -1.89
N ASP A 95 8.91 22.50 -1.66
CA ASP A 95 9.34 23.40 -0.57
C ASP A 95 8.54 23.25 0.72
N ARG A 96 7.52 22.37 0.76
CA ARG A 96 6.63 22.18 1.91
C ARG A 96 6.67 20.74 2.43
N PRO A 97 7.81 20.32 3.03
CA PRO A 97 7.99 18.95 3.52
C PRO A 97 7.03 18.60 4.67
N ASP A 98 6.59 19.59 5.44
CA ASP A 98 5.58 19.44 6.47
C ASP A 98 4.24 18.95 5.90
N ILE A 99 3.79 19.56 4.80
CA ILE A 99 2.53 19.19 4.12
C ILE A 99 2.69 17.83 3.43
N GLN A 100 3.82 17.58 2.75
CA GLN A 100 4.08 16.27 2.15
C GLN A 100 3.96 15.13 3.17
N GLY A 101 4.58 15.31 4.35
CA GLY A 101 4.52 14.31 5.42
C GLY A 101 3.11 14.11 5.96
N ARG A 102 2.30 15.18 6.06
CA ARG A 102 0.90 15.09 6.48
C ARG A 102 0.04 14.35 5.47
N LEU A 103 0.17 14.65 4.18
CA LEU A 103 -0.55 13.97 3.10
C LEU A 103 -0.15 12.50 2.98
N ALA A 104 1.15 12.19 3.07
CA ALA A 104 1.62 10.82 3.09
C ALA A 104 1.04 10.02 4.26
N LYS A 105 1.02 10.58 5.48
CA LYS A 105 0.36 9.94 6.63
C LYS A 105 -1.15 9.79 6.41
N ALA A 106 -1.81 10.80 5.84
CA ALA A 106 -3.24 10.78 5.57
C ALA A 106 -3.63 9.69 4.56
N LEU A 107 -2.72 9.31 3.65
CA LEU A 107 -2.88 8.17 2.75
C LEU A 107 -2.56 6.84 3.43
N LEU A 108 -1.44 6.78 4.16
CA LEU A 108 -0.92 5.52 4.70
C LEU A 108 -1.67 5.02 5.94
N ILE A 109 -2.29 5.89 6.74
CA ILE A 109 -3.07 5.47 7.91
C ILE A 109 -4.31 4.67 7.49
N PRO A 110 -5.19 5.16 6.58
CA PRO A 110 -6.30 4.35 6.07
C PRO A 110 -5.86 3.05 5.43
N LEU A 111 -4.77 3.08 4.64
CA LEU A 111 -4.22 1.87 4.02
C LEU A 111 -3.75 0.84 5.06
N ALA A 112 -3.10 1.28 6.15
CA ALA A 112 -2.70 0.39 7.24
C ALA A 112 -3.90 -0.24 7.97
N ILE A 113 -5.00 0.52 8.13
CA ILE A 113 -6.25 -0.01 8.68
C ILE A 113 -6.86 -1.03 7.70
N ALA A 114 -6.81 -0.75 6.40
CA ALA A 114 -7.30 -1.65 5.37
C ALA A 114 -6.52 -2.97 5.34
N ASP A 115 -5.20 -2.96 5.57
CA ASP A 115 -4.40 -4.19 5.66
C ASP A 115 -4.90 -5.09 6.79
N ILE A 116 -5.05 -4.54 8.00
CA ILE A 116 -5.54 -5.30 9.16
C ILE A 116 -6.94 -5.84 8.87
N SER A 117 -7.80 -4.99 8.33
CA SER A 117 -9.18 -5.37 7.99
C SER A 117 -9.19 -6.50 6.97
N HIS A 118 -8.31 -6.46 5.97
CA HIS A 118 -8.20 -7.49 4.94
C HIS A 118 -7.68 -8.83 5.51
N ILE A 119 -6.66 -8.79 6.37
CA ILE A 119 -6.16 -9.98 7.07
C ILE A 119 -7.27 -10.58 7.93
N VAL A 120 -7.93 -9.77 8.75
CA VAL A 120 -9.01 -10.22 9.64
C VAL A 120 -10.15 -10.83 8.82
N MET A 121 -10.63 -10.17 7.76
CA MET A 121 -11.71 -10.70 6.94
C MET A 121 -11.33 -11.96 6.16
N THR A 122 -10.04 -12.16 5.88
CA THR A 122 -9.53 -13.40 5.27
C THR A 122 -9.50 -14.55 6.30
N LEU A 123 -9.04 -14.27 7.52
CA LEU A 123 -8.80 -15.30 8.53
C LEU A 123 -10.02 -15.65 9.41
N LEU A 124 -10.87 -14.66 9.70
CA LEU A 124 -12.02 -14.80 10.61
C LEU A 124 -13.01 -15.93 10.24
N PRO A 125 -13.39 -16.13 8.96
CA PRO A 125 -14.34 -17.20 8.61
C PRO A 125 -13.72 -18.60 8.62
N MET A 126 -12.39 -18.73 8.77
CA MET A 126 -11.72 -20.02 8.71
C MET A 126 -11.74 -20.78 10.04
N PRO A 127 -11.83 -22.13 10.01
CA PRO A 127 -11.75 -22.93 11.23
C PRO A 127 -10.35 -22.85 11.86
N ILE A 128 -10.30 -22.82 13.19
CA ILE A 128 -9.05 -22.67 13.98
C ILE A 128 -8.00 -23.74 13.61
N SER A 129 -8.44 -24.98 13.35
CA SER A 129 -7.56 -26.07 12.94
C SER A 129 -6.80 -25.79 11.63
N PHE A 130 -7.39 -25.00 10.73
CA PHE A 130 -6.77 -24.60 9.48
C PHE A 130 -5.87 -23.37 9.63
N LEU A 131 -6.22 -22.45 10.53
CA LEU A 131 -5.35 -21.32 10.89
C LEU A 131 -4.01 -21.77 11.45
N GLN A 132 -4.00 -22.90 12.17
CA GLN A 132 -2.78 -23.50 12.73
C GLN A 132 -1.89 -24.20 11.69
N SER A 133 -2.35 -24.37 10.45
CA SER A 133 -1.62 -25.05 9.38
C SER A 133 -1.40 -24.16 8.14
N PRO A 134 -0.57 -23.09 8.21
CA PRO A 134 -0.32 -22.21 7.06
C PRO A 134 0.16 -22.92 5.80
N GLY A 135 0.87 -24.05 5.94
CA GLY A 135 1.31 -24.86 4.80
C GLY A 135 0.18 -25.51 3.98
N LYS A 136 -1.07 -25.48 4.46
CA LYS A 136 -2.25 -25.97 3.74
C LYS A 136 -3.05 -24.86 3.05
N TRP A 137 -2.64 -23.60 3.24
CA TRP A 137 -3.30 -22.45 2.65
C TRP A 137 -3.08 -22.42 1.14
N THR A 138 -4.08 -21.96 0.40
CA THR A 138 -3.94 -21.72 -1.04
C THR A 138 -2.95 -20.60 -1.30
N THR A 139 -2.51 -20.46 -2.55
CA THR A 139 -1.66 -19.35 -2.97
C THR A 139 -2.33 -18.00 -2.68
N LEU A 140 -3.65 -17.89 -2.88
CA LEU A 140 -4.38 -16.65 -2.65
C LEU A 140 -4.47 -16.30 -1.16
N ILE A 141 -4.73 -17.26 -0.27
CA ILE A 141 -4.72 -17.01 1.18
C ILE A 141 -3.32 -16.57 1.63
N ASN A 142 -2.27 -17.27 1.18
CA ASN A 142 -0.88 -16.89 1.49
C ASN A 142 -0.57 -15.48 0.99
N GLY A 143 -0.97 -15.14 -0.24
CA GLY A 143 -0.82 -13.80 -0.78
C GLY A 143 -1.56 -12.76 0.05
N ASN A 144 -2.85 -12.96 0.28
CA ASN A 144 -3.71 -12.04 1.03
C ASN A 144 -3.21 -11.81 2.46
N VAL A 145 -2.60 -12.79 3.11
CA VAL A 145 -2.10 -12.65 4.49
C VAL A 145 -0.66 -12.15 4.52
N TRP A 146 0.28 -12.83 3.86
CA TRP A 146 1.70 -12.50 4.01
C TRP A 146 2.09 -11.20 3.29
N ILE A 147 1.52 -10.94 2.11
CA ILE A 147 1.80 -9.69 1.39
C ILE A 147 1.23 -8.51 2.16
N THR A 148 0.00 -8.62 2.70
CA THR A 148 -0.60 -7.53 3.46
C THR A 148 0.03 -7.33 4.83
N VAL A 149 0.47 -8.39 5.51
CA VAL A 149 1.30 -8.27 6.73
C VAL A 149 2.58 -7.53 6.41
N PHE A 150 3.27 -7.89 5.33
CA PHE A 150 4.48 -7.19 4.90
C PHE A 150 4.22 -5.71 4.60
N LEU A 151 3.17 -5.40 3.83
CA LEU A 151 2.77 -4.03 3.53
C LEU A 151 2.45 -3.24 4.81
N PHE A 152 1.67 -3.83 5.73
CA PHE A 152 1.36 -3.24 7.02
C PHE A 152 2.62 -2.92 7.82
N LEU A 153 3.59 -3.84 7.89
CA LEU A 153 4.86 -3.61 8.58
C LEU A 153 5.65 -2.44 7.99
N ILE A 154 5.72 -2.33 6.66
CA ILE A 154 6.38 -1.19 6.00
C ILE A 154 5.65 0.12 6.30
N ARG A 155 4.31 0.12 6.32
CA ARG A 155 3.50 1.30 6.69
C ARG A 155 3.71 1.67 8.15
N SER A 156 3.67 0.71 9.08
CA SER A 156 3.95 0.93 10.50
C SER A 156 5.35 1.50 10.70
N ALA A 157 6.36 0.96 10.01
CA ALA A 157 7.72 1.46 10.07
C ALA A 157 7.80 2.94 9.63
N TYR A 158 7.14 3.30 8.52
CA TYR A 158 7.05 4.68 8.06
C TYR A 158 6.34 5.60 9.08
N LEU A 159 5.22 5.16 9.63
CA LEU A 159 4.38 5.93 10.56
C LEU A 159 5.09 6.18 11.90
N LEU A 160 5.81 5.18 12.42
CA LEU A 160 6.68 5.30 13.59
C LEU A 160 7.95 6.13 13.29
N GLY A 161 8.28 6.30 12.01
CA GLY A 161 9.39 7.08 11.53
C GLY A 161 10.73 6.37 11.54
N ILE A 162 10.70 5.03 11.48
CA ILE A 162 11.87 4.19 11.22
C ILE A 162 12.41 4.55 9.82
N GLY A 163 13.72 4.59 9.64
CA GLY A 163 14.34 4.88 8.33
C GLY A 163 14.12 6.29 7.77
N ARG A 164 13.65 7.25 8.60
CA ARG A 164 13.46 8.65 8.20
C ARG A 164 14.59 9.54 8.74
N PRO A 165 15.63 9.86 7.92
CA PRO A 165 16.72 10.72 8.36
C PRO A 165 16.21 12.12 8.68
N HIS A 166 16.92 12.80 9.58
CA HIS A 166 16.67 14.21 9.87
C HIS A 166 17.47 15.05 8.89
N ARG A 167 16.80 15.89 8.10
CA ARG A 167 17.48 16.89 7.29
C ARG A 167 17.59 18.21 8.07
N PRO A 168 18.69 18.96 7.91
CA PRO A 168 18.75 20.33 8.41
C PRO A 168 17.64 21.14 7.73
N PHE A 169 16.81 21.83 8.52
CA PHE A 169 15.86 22.80 7.97
C PHE A 169 16.65 23.93 7.31
N SER A 170 16.48 24.11 5.99
CA SER A 170 17.05 25.24 5.25
C SER A 170 15.92 26.22 4.91
N PRO A 171 15.73 27.31 5.68
CA PRO A 171 14.71 28.31 5.41
C PRO A 171 14.92 29.10 4.10
N ASN A 172 16.08 28.97 3.44
CA ASN A 172 16.50 29.79 2.30
C ASN A 172 16.62 29.02 0.97
N ALA A 173 16.04 27.83 0.83
CA ALA A 173 16.13 27.06 -0.43
C ALA A 173 15.43 27.75 -1.62
N GLY A 174 14.37 28.53 -1.36
CA GLY A 174 13.64 29.29 -2.39
C GLY A 174 14.49 30.36 -3.11
N PRO A 175 15.15 31.29 -2.40
CA PRO A 175 15.96 32.32 -3.06
C PRO A 175 17.27 31.79 -3.67
N ALA A 176 17.83 30.69 -3.16
CA ALA A 176 19.07 30.11 -3.69
C ALA A 176 18.88 29.45 -5.08
N LEU A 177 17.72 28.85 -5.34
CA LEU A 177 17.38 28.34 -6.68
C LEU A 177 17.13 29.49 -7.68
N ALA A 178 16.51 30.59 -7.24
CA ALA A 178 16.30 31.78 -8.06
C ALA A 178 17.61 32.52 -8.41
N GLU A 179 18.62 32.49 -7.52
CA GLU A 179 19.96 33.00 -7.83
C GLU A 179 20.73 32.11 -8.81
N LEU A 180 20.57 30.79 -8.74
CA LEU A 180 21.19 29.87 -9.69
C LEU A 180 20.55 29.97 -11.08
N GLU A 181 19.25 30.23 -11.16
CA GLU A 181 18.53 30.49 -12.42
C GLU A 181 18.96 31.83 -13.04
N LYS A 182 19.24 32.86 -12.22
CA LYS A 182 19.79 34.15 -12.67
C LYS A 182 21.26 34.10 -13.09
N LYS A 183 22.05 33.16 -12.57
CA LYS A 183 23.47 32.99 -12.94
C LYS A 183 23.68 32.03 -14.11
N GLY A 184 22.61 31.38 -14.58
CA GLY A 184 22.61 30.49 -15.74
C GLY A 184 22.10 31.12 -17.05
N GLN A 185 21.80 32.43 -17.05
CA GLN A 185 21.51 33.26 -18.22
C GLN A 185 22.63 34.28 -18.41
#